data_AF-A0A918TE72-F1
#
_entry.id   AF-A0A918TE72-F1
#
_cell.length_a   1.000
_cell.length_b   1.000
_cell.length_c   1.000
_cell.angle_alpha   90.00
_cell.angle_beta   90.00
_cell.angle_gamma   90.00
#
_symmetry.space_group_name_H-M   'P 1'
#
loop_
_entity.id
_entity.type
_entity.pdbx_description
1 polymer ?
#
loop_
_entity_poly.entity_id
_entity_poly.type
_entity_poly.pdbx_seq_one_letter_code
_entity_poly.pdbx_strand_id
1 'polypeptide(L)'
;MSSGTALATGNHYALAESAKPAAVTLYSHDIWFVTPEAKIGYFAPRDSHKSKVFPPEYKGRSAQTLAAWTSAVWTYAHDTQDGRTAKCDAGGTYPPLGKGDASACLAMAVGKKKGGEERLVATLKGAAKLMFVDGAGSVSTSGTSYTKPLHGVAVNPKKPMEYWVSCPDKQHLVTFDAEKGKFSTDPVEVSGKPQHLAFTQNKGKLLLWAGTTEKKIIRYDVGDGSDSLVDTSSVPGRLFALPDGTVWYTMPSADAVGYIAPNGKTEQAVIPTGPGSKPSGIALDTSGQLWVGLEGTGQMFRVSEHLLSPVSGEGQEAAVGAEFPQPLKVKAAKLDGKGVKDQSVTFTIEGGRATFVTGSATDNQKTASDGTATSAKIKAVAAGPCTITATWNGKGITVPFKNITVTAEAGPPDHVRYLSGGGQTAEPDEDFAEPLKVVVTDAKGAPVKPGTTVTFRVMDDSAAFGGSPVAEAVSGKGGVAASPTLTAGSETGRFKVEAWVKDATAGIVFREYIRNEP
;
A
#
# COMPACT_ATOMS: atom_id res chain seq x y z
N MET A 1 9.12 10.24 5.90
CA MET A 1 8.78 8.88 6.37
C MET A 1 8.22 8.12 5.18
N SER A 2 9.04 7.32 4.50
CA SER A 2 8.54 6.38 3.49
C SER A 2 7.88 5.22 4.23
N SER A 3 6.56 5.12 4.16
CA SER A 3 5.83 3.96 4.67
C SER A 3 6.25 2.73 3.86
N GLY A 4 7.11 1.89 4.42
CA GLY A 4 7.34 0.54 3.93
C GLY A 4 5.99 -0.18 3.86
N THR A 5 5.65 -0.72 2.70
CA THR A 5 4.36 -1.39 2.48
C THR A 5 4.30 -2.61 3.39
N ALA A 6 3.37 -2.62 4.37
CA ALA A 6 3.13 -3.79 5.19
C ALA A 6 2.76 -4.97 4.29
N LEU A 7 3.41 -6.12 4.45
CA LEU A 7 3.02 -7.34 3.75
C LEU A 7 2.26 -8.23 4.73
N ALA A 8 0.96 -8.41 4.49
CA ALA A 8 0.33 -9.67 4.87
C ALA A 8 0.57 -10.64 3.72
N THR A 9 0.87 -11.89 4.05
CA THR A 9 0.77 -12.97 3.08
C THR A 9 -0.65 -13.54 3.10
N GLY A 10 -0.96 -14.33 2.11
CA GLY A 10 -2.14 -15.16 2.11
C GLY A 10 -1.87 -16.41 1.31
N ASN A 11 -2.74 -17.39 1.46
CA ASN A 11 -2.60 -18.66 0.76
C ASN A 11 -3.51 -18.68 -0.45
N HIS A 12 -2.97 -19.17 -1.57
CA HIS A 12 -3.70 -19.36 -2.81
C HIS A 12 -4.22 -20.79 -2.90
N TYR A 13 -5.47 -20.92 -3.33
CA TYR A 13 -6.14 -22.20 -3.50
C TYR A 13 -6.78 -22.24 -4.88
N ALA A 14 -6.42 -23.25 -5.68
CA ALA A 14 -6.98 -23.44 -7.01
C ALA A 14 -8.45 -23.86 -6.93
N LEU A 15 -9.25 -23.41 -7.88
CA LEU A 15 -10.64 -23.84 -8.04
C LEU A 15 -10.75 -24.96 -9.09
N ALA A 16 -11.77 -25.80 -8.92
CA ALA A 16 -12.14 -26.82 -9.91
C ALA A 16 -12.35 -26.20 -11.30
N GLU A 17 -12.00 -26.96 -12.32
CA GLU A 17 -12.10 -26.56 -13.74
C GLU A 17 -11.39 -25.24 -14.08
N SER A 18 -10.41 -24.80 -13.27
CA SER A 18 -9.74 -23.51 -13.42
C SER A 18 -10.74 -22.33 -13.46
N ALA A 19 -11.83 -22.45 -12.71
CA ALA A 19 -12.89 -21.45 -12.68
C ALA A 19 -12.35 -20.09 -12.22
N LYS A 20 -12.85 -19.02 -12.84
CA LYS A 20 -12.46 -17.64 -12.54
C LYS A 20 -13.53 -16.95 -11.71
N PRO A 21 -13.33 -16.75 -10.40
CA PRO A 21 -14.34 -16.17 -9.54
C PRO A 21 -14.46 -14.67 -9.82
N ALA A 22 -15.60 -14.21 -10.34
CA ALA A 22 -15.89 -12.78 -10.59
C ALA A 22 -16.61 -12.11 -9.41
N ALA A 23 -17.35 -12.89 -8.63
CA ALA A 23 -17.92 -12.47 -7.35
C ALA A 23 -18.04 -13.67 -6.42
N VAL A 24 -18.05 -13.42 -5.11
CA VAL A 24 -18.13 -14.46 -4.08
C VAL A 24 -19.12 -14.08 -2.98
N THR A 25 -19.68 -15.08 -2.30
CA THR A 25 -20.56 -14.92 -1.14
C THR A 25 -20.49 -16.15 -0.23
N LEU A 26 -20.85 -16.01 1.04
CA LEU A 26 -20.97 -17.15 1.95
C LEU A 26 -22.36 -17.77 1.83
N TYR A 27 -22.44 -19.08 1.60
CA TYR A 27 -23.70 -19.82 1.67
C TYR A 27 -23.47 -21.26 2.15
N SER A 28 -24.30 -21.70 3.10
CA SER A 28 -24.27 -23.05 3.64
C SER A 28 -22.87 -23.55 4.09
N HIS A 29 -22.11 -22.67 4.76
CA HIS A 29 -20.74 -22.89 5.27
C HIS A 29 -19.60 -22.83 4.22
N ASP A 30 -19.94 -22.75 2.93
CA ASP A 30 -18.97 -22.70 1.85
C ASP A 30 -18.92 -21.32 1.19
N ILE A 31 -17.80 -21.00 0.55
CA ILE A 31 -17.66 -19.79 -0.25
C ILE A 31 -18.14 -20.11 -1.66
N TRP A 32 -19.27 -19.52 -2.03
CA TRP A 32 -19.83 -19.63 -3.37
C TRP A 32 -19.28 -18.54 -4.26
N PHE A 33 -19.11 -18.86 -5.54
CA PHE A 33 -18.61 -17.92 -6.53
C PHE A 33 -19.40 -18.03 -7.84
N VAL A 34 -19.33 -16.99 -8.65
CA VAL A 34 -19.82 -16.98 -10.03
C VAL A 34 -18.68 -16.60 -10.97
N THR A 35 -18.64 -17.19 -12.16
CA THR A 35 -17.65 -16.87 -13.18
C THR A 35 -18.16 -15.88 -14.22
N PRO A 36 -17.27 -15.21 -14.99
CA PRO A 36 -17.65 -14.35 -16.11
C PRO A 36 -18.52 -15.04 -17.18
N GLU A 37 -18.55 -16.37 -17.23
CA GLU A 37 -19.38 -17.20 -18.10
C GLU A 37 -20.69 -17.68 -17.43
N ALA A 38 -21.04 -17.07 -16.30
CA ALA A 38 -22.24 -17.35 -15.50
C ALA A 38 -22.32 -18.77 -14.91
N LYS A 39 -21.19 -19.49 -14.81
CA LYS A 39 -21.12 -20.71 -13.98
C LYS A 39 -21.15 -20.33 -12.51
N ILE A 40 -21.87 -21.08 -11.69
CA ILE A 40 -21.84 -20.95 -10.23
C ILE A 40 -21.02 -22.11 -9.67
N GLY A 41 -20.24 -21.88 -8.62
CA GLY A 41 -19.54 -22.94 -7.92
C GLY A 41 -19.44 -22.66 -6.43
N TYR A 42 -18.93 -23.65 -5.69
CA TYR A 42 -18.55 -23.48 -4.30
C TYR A 42 -17.11 -23.94 -4.07
N PHE A 43 -16.51 -23.37 -3.04
CA PHE A 43 -15.22 -23.71 -2.48
C PHE A 43 -15.39 -23.91 -0.97
N ALA A 44 -14.93 -25.05 -0.45
CA ALA A 44 -15.05 -25.37 0.97
C ALA A 44 -13.81 -24.88 1.75
N PRO A 45 -13.91 -23.86 2.61
CA PRO A 45 -12.75 -23.31 3.34
C PRO A 45 -12.04 -24.31 4.25
N ARG A 46 -12.77 -25.33 4.72
CA ARG A 46 -12.27 -26.36 5.65
C ARG A 46 -11.56 -27.51 4.94
N ASP A 47 -11.81 -27.69 3.65
CA ASP A 47 -11.15 -28.68 2.81
C ASP A 47 -10.80 -28.02 1.49
N SER A 48 -9.61 -27.44 1.42
CA SER A 48 -9.19 -26.58 0.32
C SER A 48 -9.04 -27.29 -1.03
N HIS A 49 -9.19 -28.62 -1.07
CA HIS A 49 -9.24 -29.39 -2.33
C HIS A 49 -10.67 -29.59 -2.83
N LYS A 50 -11.67 -29.27 -2.00
CA LYS A 50 -13.08 -29.47 -2.32
C LYS A 50 -13.67 -28.19 -2.91
N SER A 51 -13.81 -28.19 -4.22
CA SER A 51 -14.59 -27.21 -4.97
C SER A 51 -15.37 -27.89 -6.09
N LYS A 52 -16.50 -27.31 -6.49
CA LYS A 52 -17.34 -27.81 -7.58
C LYS A 52 -17.91 -26.65 -8.36
N VAL A 53 -18.09 -26.87 -9.66
CA VAL A 53 -18.71 -25.92 -10.58
C VAL A 53 -19.99 -26.52 -11.15
N PHE A 54 -21.02 -25.68 -11.26
CA PHE A 54 -22.32 -25.97 -11.81
C PHE A 54 -22.50 -25.11 -13.07
N PRO A 55 -22.53 -25.72 -14.26
CA PRO A 55 -22.78 -24.97 -15.48
C PRO A 55 -24.24 -24.48 -15.51
N PRO A 56 -24.50 -23.29 -16.05
CA PRO A 56 -25.87 -22.83 -16.27
C PRO A 56 -26.53 -23.62 -17.40
N GLU A 57 -27.87 -23.69 -17.38
CA GLU A 57 -28.67 -24.24 -18.50
C GLU A 57 -28.72 -23.29 -19.72
N TYR A 58 -28.05 -22.14 -19.66
CA TYR A 58 -28.00 -21.11 -20.70
C TYR A 58 -26.54 -20.83 -21.11
N LYS A 59 -26.26 -20.81 -22.41
CA LYS A 59 -24.90 -20.60 -22.95
C LYS A 59 -24.61 -19.13 -23.25
N GLY A 60 -23.36 -18.72 -23.08
CA GLY A 60 -22.84 -17.43 -23.58
C GLY A 60 -23.21 -16.20 -22.76
N ARG A 61 -23.70 -16.37 -21.54
CA ARG A 61 -24.04 -15.24 -20.65
C ARG A 61 -22.91 -14.90 -19.71
N SER A 62 -22.87 -13.64 -19.31
CA SER A 62 -21.96 -13.14 -18.29
C SER A 62 -22.67 -12.77 -16.99
N ALA A 63 -22.01 -13.04 -15.88
CA ALA A 63 -22.45 -12.67 -14.55
C ALA A 63 -21.28 -12.13 -13.72
N GLN A 64 -21.56 -11.10 -12.93
CA GLN A 64 -20.55 -10.42 -12.09
C GLN A 64 -21.05 -10.15 -10.67
N THR A 65 -22.25 -10.62 -10.33
CA THR A 65 -22.87 -10.41 -9.03
C THR A 65 -23.39 -11.73 -8.48
N LEU A 66 -23.36 -11.83 -7.16
CA LEU A 66 -23.76 -13.03 -6.44
C LEU A 66 -24.36 -12.59 -5.11
N ALA A 67 -25.49 -13.19 -4.71
CA ALA A 67 -26.07 -12.99 -3.39
C ALA A 67 -26.60 -14.30 -2.84
N ALA A 68 -26.21 -14.66 -1.63
CA ALA A 68 -26.88 -15.70 -0.87
C ALA A 68 -28.23 -15.15 -0.40
N TRP A 69 -29.31 -15.83 -0.77
CA TRP A 69 -30.66 -15.42 -0.38
C TRP A 69 -31.60 -16.62 -0.42
N THR A 70 -32.39 -16.80 0.64
CA THR A 70 -33.16 -18.03 0.87
C THR A 70 -32.23 -19.26 0.88
N SER A 71 -32.74 -20.45 0.56
CA SER A 71 -31.94 -21.69 0.47
C SER A 71 -31.18 -21.83 -0.86
N ALA A 72 -30.63 -20.73 -1.40
CA ALA A 72 -29.88 -20.73 -2.64
C ALA A 72 -28.92 -19.53 -2.78
N VAL A 73 -28.03 -19.63 -3.77
CA VAL A 73 -27.20 -18.52 -4.25
C VAL A 73 -27.77 -18.01 -5.56
N TRP A 74 -27.99 -16.70 -5.63
CA TRP A 74 -28.61 -16.02 -6.75
C TRP A 74 -27.61 -15.22 -7.56
N THR A 75 -27.79 -15.21 -8.87
CA THR A 75 -27.04 -14.36 -9.80
C THR A 75 -27.96 -13.77 -10.88
N TYR A 76 -27.45 -12.75 -11.57
CA TYR A 76 -28.07 -12.21 -12.77
C TYR A 76 -27.10 -12.35 -13.94
N ALA A 77 -27.49 -13.16 -14.91
CA ALA A 77 -26.70 -13.47 -16.09
C ALA A 77 -27.28 -12.77 -17.33
N HIS A 78 -26.44 -12.09 -18.09
CA HIS A 78 -26.84 -11.29 -19.26
C HIS A 78 -26.03 -11.64 -20.50
N ASP A 79 -26.63 -11.46 -21.68
CA ASP A 79 -25.95 -11.46 -22.97
C ASP A 79 -26.36 -10.21 -23.78
N THR A 80 -26.08 -10.17 -25.08
CA THR A 80 -26.45 -9.02 -25.93
C THR A 80 -27.94 -8.90 -26.21
N GLN A 81 -28.74 -9.93 -25.93
CA GLN A 81 -30.16 -10.00 -26.27
C GLN A 81 -31.06 -9.89 -25.05
N ASP A 82 -30.75 -10.58 -23.94
CA ASP A 82 -31.53 -10.47 -22.71
C ASP A 82 -30.73 -10.80 -21.44
N GLY A 83 -31.33 -10.47 -20.29
CA GLY A 83 -30.85 -10.84 -18.97
C GLY A 83 -31.74 -11.87 -18.31
N ARG A 84 -31.18 -12.64 -17.37
CA ARG A 84 -31.88 -13.68 -16.63
C ARG A 84 -31.46 -13.73 -15.17
N THR A 85 -32.45 -13.88 -14.30
CA THR A 85 -32.23 -14.32 -12.93
C THR A 85 -32.10 -15.82 -12.89
N ALA A 86 -31.18 -16.31 -12.06
CA ALA A 86 -31.02 -17.73 -11.80
C ALA A 86 -30.55 -17.93 -10.37
N LYS A 87 -30.86 -19.11 -9.82
CA LYS A 87 -30.40 -19.50 -8.49
C LYS A 87 -29.85 -20.91 -8.52
N CYS A 88 -28.77 -21.13 -7.79
CA CYS A 88 -28.19 -22.46 -7.59
C CYS A 88 -28.38 -22.85 -6.13
N ASP A 89 -29.04 -23.98 -5.89
CA ASP A 89 -29.14 -24.54 -4.55
C ASP A 89 -27.89 -25.34 -4.15
N ALA A 90 -27.84 -25.81 -2.90
CA ALA A 90 -26.71 -26.57 -2.40
C ALA A 90 -26.48 -27.91 -3.13
N GLY A 91 -27.52 -28.45 -3.79
CA GLY A 91 -27.45 -29.68 -4.59
C GLY A 91 -26.87 -29.44 -6.00
N GLY A 92 -26.82 -28.19 -6.45
CA GLY A 92 -26.35 -27.81 -7.78
C GLY A 92 -27.46 -27.60 -8.80
N THR A 93 -28.74 -27.63 -8.39
CA THR A 93 -29.85 -27.33 -9.29
C THR A 93 -29.83 -25.85 -9.62
N TYR A 94 -29.62 -25.51 -10.89
CA TYR A 94 -29.34 -24.15 -11.37
C TYR A 94 -30.21 -23.70 -12.57
N PRO A 95 -31.54 -23.61 -12.39
CA PRO A 95 -32.44 -23.21 -13.47
C PRO A 95 -32.45 -21.69 -13.68
N PRO A 96 -32.72 -21.22 -14.92
CA PRO A 96 -33.17 -19.86 -15.15
C PRO A 96 -34.59 -19.67 -14.59
N LEU A 97 -34.88 -18.51 -13.99
CA LEU A 97 -36.18 -18.25 -13.34
C LEU A 97 -36.97 -17.12 -14.00
N GLY A 98 -36.33 -15.98 -14.22
CA GLY A 98 -37.00 -14.79 -14.75
C GLY A 98 -36.18 -14.14 -15.87
N LYS A 99 -36.87 -13.52 -16.82
CA LYS A 99 -36.26 -12.72 -17.89
C LYS A 99 -36.23 -11.24 -17.49
N GLY A 100 -35.15 -10.55 -17.80
CA GLY A 100 -34.99 -9.11 -17.61
C GLY A 100 -34.21 -8.47 -18.75
N ASP A 101 -33.73 -7.26 -18.49
CA ASP A 101 -32.98 -6.43 -19.43
C ASP A 101 -31.59 -7.01 -19.78
N ALA A 102 -31.12 -6.81 -21.01
CA ALA A 102 -29.81 -7.31 -21.48
C ALA A 102 -28.60 -6.64 -20.79
N SER A 103 -28.81 -5.66 -19.92
CA SER A 103 -27.75 -4.90 -19.26
C SER A 103 -27.06 -5.67 -18.14
N ALA A 104 -25.75 -5.45 -17.99
CA ALA A 104 -24.95 -6.02 -16.91
C ALA A 104 -25.49 -5.61 -15.53
N CYS A 105 -25.64 -6.58 -14.63
CA CYS A 105 -25.93 -6.31 -13.22
C CYS A 105 -24.65 -5.85 -12.51
N LEU A 106 -24.67 -4.64 -11.95
CA LEU A 106 -23.51 -4.00 -11.33
C LEU A 106 -23.41 -4.31 -9.85
N ALA A 107 -24.53 -4.28 -9.13
CA ALA A 107 -24.62 -4.60 -7.71
C ALA A 107 -25.97 -5.25 -7.39
N MET A 108 -25.97 -6.10 -6.36
CA MET A 108 -27.15 -6.80 -5.89
C MET A 108 -27.09 -6.93 -4.37
N ALA A 109 -28.24 -6.76 -3.71
CA ALA A 109 -28.39 -6.89 -2.27
C ALA A 109 -29.75 -7.49 -1.91
N VAL A 110 -29.87 -8.04 -0.71
CA VAL A 110 -31.14 -8.52 -0.15
C VAL A 110 -31.75 -7.41 0.71
N GLY A 111 -32.97 -7.00 0.37
CA GLY A 111 -33.74 -6.01 1.13
C GLY A 111 -35.18 -6.45 1.34
N LYS A 112 -35.98 -5.65 2.04
CA LYS A 112 -37.40 -5.92 2.28
C LYS A 112 -38.29 -5.05 1.40
N LYS A 113 -39.36 -5.61 0.83
CA LYS A 113 -40.41 -4.89 0.10
C LYS A 113 -41.55 -4.48 1.02
N LYS A 114 -42.49 -3.69 0.51
CA LYS A 114 -43.79 -3.43 1.16
C LYS A 114 -44.40 -4.73 1.68
N GLY A 115 -44.77 -4.75 2.96
CA GLY A 115 -45.26 -5.96 3.65
C GLY A 115 -44.17 -6.79 4.36
N GLY A 116 -42.90 -6.42 4.26
CA GLY A 116 -41.81 -6.97 5.08
C GLY A 116 -41.15 -8.25 4.54
N GLU A 117 -41.66 -8.81 3.45
CA GLU A 117 -41.01 -9.93 2.73
C GLU A 117 -39.67 -9.49 2.12
N GLU A 118 -38.73 -10.42 2.06
CA GLU A 118 -37.44 -10.19 1.41
C GLU A 118 -37.55 -10.22 -0.13
N ARG A 119 -36.62 -9.55 -0.79
CA ARG A 119 -36.40 -9.57 -2.23
C ARG A 119 -34.95 -9.23 -2.55
N LEU A 120 -34.50 -9.60 -3.74
CA LEU A 120 -33.28 -9.00 -4.29
C LEU A 120 -33.61 -7.63 -4.86
N VAL A 121 -32.68 -6.70 -4.64
CA VAL A 121 -32.61 -5.40 -5.28
C VAL A 121 -31.28 -5.31 -6.02
N ALA A 122 -31.31 -4.86 -7.27
CA ALA A 122 -30.14 -4.77 -8.12
C ALA A 122 -30.15 -3.50 -8.97
N THR A 123 -28.96 -3.10 -9.40
CA THR A 123 -28.70 -2.01 -10.34
C THR A 123 -28.17 -2.59 -11.64
N LEU A 124 -28.67 -2.08 -12.76
CA LEU A 124 -28.23 -2.48 -14.09
C LEU A 124 -27.45 -1.35 -14.76
N LYS A 125 -26.42 -1.70 -15.54
CA LYS A 125 -25.58 -0.74 -16.24
C LYS A 125 -26.43 0.17 -17.14
N GLY A 126 -26.29 1.48 -16.96
CA GLY A 126 -27.03 2.48 -17.73
C GLY A 126 -28.48 2.70 -17.27
N ALA A 127 -29.00 1.91 -16.34
CA ALA A 127 -30.37 2.04 -15.87
C ALA A 127 -30.49 3.08 -14.74
N ALA A 128 -31.51 3.93 -14.84
CA ALA A 128 -31.92 4.84 -13.76
C ALA A 128 -33.01 4.25 -12.84
N LYS A 129 -33.36 2.97 -13.03
CA LYS A 129 -34.33 2.23 -12.23
C LYS A 129 -33.63 1.11 -11.46
N LEU A 130 -34.23 0.71 -10.34
CA LEU A 130 -33.84 -0.52 -9.64
C LEU A 130 -34.55 -1.71 -10.26
N MET A 131 -33.85 -2.84 -10.35
CA MET A 131 -34.42 -4.15 -10.64
C MET A 131 -34.73 -4.86 -9.33
N PHE A 132 -35.86 -5.57 -9.28
CA PHE A 132 -36.27 -6.39 -8.15
C PHE A 132 -36.50 -7.83 -8.58
N VAL A 133 -36.18 -8.77 -7.69
CA VAL A 133 -36.44 -10.21 -7.89
C VAL A 133 -37.12 -10.76 -6.64
N ASP A 134 -38.28 -11.41 -6.81
CA ASP A 134 -38.98 -12.08 -5.72
C ASP A 134 -38.49 -13.52 -5.50
N GLY A 135 -39.03 -14.20 -4.47
CA GLY A 135 -38.57 -15.55 -4.10
C GLY A 135 -38.90 -16.63 -5.14
N ALA A 136 -39.87 -16.36 -6.01
CA ALA A 136 -40.19 -17.21 -7.17
C ALA A 136 -39.23 -16.96 -8.34
N GLY A 137 -38.49 -15.84 -8.32
CA GLY A 137 -37.54 -15.43 -9.35
C GLY A 137 -38.12 -14.45 -10.37
N SER A 138 -39.34 -13.95 -10.14
CA SER A 138 -39.99 -12.98 -11.02
C SER A 138 -39.25 -11.65 -10.97
N VAL A 139 -39.00 -11.07 -12.15
CA VAL A 139 -38.29 -9.79 -12.30
C VAL A 139 -39.28 -8.64 -12.43
N SER A 140 -39.05 -7.56 -11.69
CA SER A 140 -39.77 -6.30 -11.83
C SER A 140 -38.82 -5.11 -11.69
N THR A 141 -39.31 -3.88 -11.91
CA THR A 141 -38.50 -2.65 -11.76
C THR A 141 -39.20 -1.63 -10.88
N SER A 142 -38.45 -0.64 -10.38
CA SER A 142 -39.02 0.50 -9.67
C SER A 142 -40.01 1.27 -10.55
N GLY A 143 -41.15 1.65 -9.95
CA GLY A 143 -42.16 2.47 -10.63
C GLY A 143 -41.60 3.84 -11.02
N THR A 144 -40.79 4.43 -10.15
CA THR A 144 -40.05 5.68 -10.41
C THR A 144 -38.67 5.42 -10.99
N SER A 145 -38.20 6.33 -11.84
CA SER A 145 -36.81 6.43 -12.27
C SER A 145 -36.09 7.52 -11.48
N TYR A 146 -34.79 7.35 -11.26
CA TYR A 146 -33.90 8.44 -10.93
C TYR A 146 -33.56 9.26 -12.19
N THR A 147 -32.86 10.38 -12.02
CA THR A 147 -32.56 11.30 -13.15
C THR A 147 -31.33 10.88 -13.97
N LYS A 148 -30.49 10.00 -13.43
CA LYS A 148 -29.26 9.49 -14.04
C LYS A 148 -29.04 8.01 -13.69
N PRO A 149 -28.18 7.29 -14.45
CA PRO A 149 -27.89 5.89 -14.17
C PRO A 149 -27.38 5.64 -12.75
N LEU A 150 -27.83 4.53 -12.18
CA LEU A 150 -27.48 4.05 -10.85
C LEU A 150 -26.34 3.02 -10.96
N HIS A 151 -25.54 2.85 -9.90
CA HIS A 151 -24.41 1.93 -9.92
C HIS A 151 -24.37 0.92 -8.77
N GLY A 152 -24.11 1.35 -7.55
CA GLY A 152 -24.09 0.49 -6.37
C GLY A 152 -25.41 0.52 -5.62
N VAL A 153 -25.71 -0.57 -4.91
CA VAL A 153 -26.84 -0.63 -3.97
C VAL A 153 -26.40 -1.31 -2.68
N ALA A 154 -26.82 -0.77 -1.54
CA ALA A 154 -26.68 -1.36 -0.22
C ALA A 154 -27.97 -1.12 0.58
N VAL A 155 -28.38 -2.10 1.38
CA VAL A 155 -29.60 -1.99 2.19
C VAL A 155 -29.25 -1.48 3.57
N ASN A 156 -30.00 -0.51 4.09
CA ASN A 156 -29.77 0.00 5.44
C ASN A 156 -30.04 -1.12 6.47
N PRO A 157 -29.04 -1.56 7.25
CA PRO A 157 -29.21 -2.68 8.17
C PRO A 157 -30.17 -2.38 9.33
N LYS A 158 -30.40 -1.10 9.65
CA LYS A 158 -31.37 -0.66 10.67
C LYS A 158 -32.78 -0.44 10.10
N LYS A 159 -32.88 -0.24 8.78
CA LYS A 159 -34.14 0.00 8.06
C LYS A 159 -34.15 -0.80 6.76
N PRO A 160 -34.48 -2.11 6.78
CA PRO A 160 -34.30 -2.99 5.62
C PRO A 160 -35.16 -2.65 4.38
N MET A 161 -36.06 -1.66 4.47
CA MET A 161 -36.87 -1.14 3.37
C MET A 161 -36.32 0.17 2.79
N GLU A 162 -35.22 0.68 3.33
CA GLU A 162 -34.49 1.85 2.85
C GLU A 162 -33.23 1.37 2.11
N TYR A 163 -33.22 1.52 0.79
CA TYR A 163 -32.08 1.10 -0.04
C TYR A 163 -31.25 2.32 -0.39
N TRP A 164 -29.96 2.29 -0.07
CA TRP A 164 -29.01 3.30 -0.47
C TRP A 164 -28.43 2.94 -1.83
N VAL A 165 -28.39 3.91 -2.73
CA VAL A 165 -28.00 3.71 -4.12
C VAL A 165 -27.03 4.83 -4.52
N SER A 166 -25.97 4.48 -5.23
CA SER A 166 -25.01 5.47 -5.74
C SER A 166 -25.34 5.86 -7.18
N CYS A 167 -25.11 7.14 -7.49
CA CYS A 167 -25.20 7.69 -8.83
C CYS A 167 -23.88 8.41 -9.19
N PRO A 168 -22.94 7.75 -9.89
CA PRO A 168 -21.63 8.31 -10.19
C PRO A 168 -21.67 9.63 -10.97
N ASP A 169 -22.54 9.72 -11.99
CA ASP A 169 -22.63 10.88 -12.89
C ASP A 169 -23.09 12.15 -12.19
N LYS A 170 -23.83 12.00 -11.09
CA LYS A 170 -24.30 13.10 -10.25
C LYS A 170 -23.45 13.30 -9.00
N GLN A 171 -22.53 12.39 -8.69
CA GLN A 171 -21.84 12.37 -7.40
C GLN A 171 -22.83 12.31 -6.23
N HIS A 172 -23.90 11.51 -6.38
CA HIS A 172 -24.96 11.40 -5.38
C HIS A 172 -24.98 10.05 -4.69
N LEU A 173 -25.34 10.07 -3.41
CA LEU A 173 -25.95 8.95 -2.70
C LEU A 173 -27.45 9.26 -2.53
N VAL A 174 -28.31 8.38 -2.99
CA VAL A 174 -29.77 8.54 -2.93
C VAL A 174 -30.41 7.35 -2.22
N THR A 175 -31.49 7.58 -1.49
CA THR A 175 -32.26 6.49 -0.88
C THR A 175 -33.47 6.14 -1.73
N PHE A 176 -33.85 4.86 -1.76
CA PHE A 176 -35.12 4.38 -2.28
C PHE A 176 -35.93 3.79 -1.13
N ASP A 177 -37.10 4.38 -0.88
CA ASP A 177 -38.07 3.92 0.10
C ASP A 177 -38.91 2.82 -0.55
N ALA A 178 -38.70 1.57 -0.15
CA ALA A 178 -39.41 0.41 -0.69
C ALA A 178 -40.87 0.29 -0.20
N GLU A 179 -41.25 0.99 0.87
CA GLU A 179 -42.64 1.08 1.32
C GLU A 179 -43.44 1.99 0.40
N LYS A 180 -42.85 3.14 0.04
CA LYS A 180 -43.47 4.15 -0.84
C LYS A 180 -43.21 3.91 -2.32
N GLY A 181 -42.18 3.13 -2.65
CA GLY A 181 -41.75 2.86 -4.03
C GLY A 181 -41.13 4.06 -4.74
N LYS A 182 -40.43 4.95 -4.01
CA LYS A 182 -39.89 6.22 -4.54
C LYS A 182 -38.47 6.49 -4.06
N PHE A 183 -37.70 7.20 -4.89
CA PHE A 183 -36.41 7.79 -4.48
C PHE A 183 -36.62 9.01 -3.56
N SER A 184 -35.65 9.31 -2.70
CA SER A 184 -35.64 10.55 -1.93
C SER A 184 -35.56 11.77 -2.84
N THR A 185 -36.23 12.85 -2.44
CA THR A 185 -36.17 14.14 -3.14
C THR A 185 -34.88 14.88 -2.88
N ASP A 186 -34.24 14.60 -1.74
CA ASP A 186 -33.05 15.28 -1.26
C ASP A 186 -31.88 14.26 -1.29
N PRO A 187 -31.22 14.05 -2.44
CA PRO A 187 -30.03 13.21 -2.51
C PRO A 187 -28.86 13.87 -1.78
N VAL A 188 -27.93 13.05 -1.31
CA VAL A 188 -26.68 13.50 -0.68
C VAL A 188 -25.63 13.69 -1.77
N GLU A 189 -25.13 14.91 -1.94
CA GLU A 189 -23.93 15.18 -2.74
C GLU A 189 -22.68 14.73 -1.98
N VAL A 190 -21.76 14.05 -2.65
CA VAL A 190 -20.54 13.51 -2.05
C VAL A 190 -19.29 13.88 -2.84
N SER A 191 -18.14 13.89 -2.16
CA SER A 191 -16.86 14.37 -2.70
C SER A 191 -16.15 13.36 -3.65
N GLY A 192 -16.87 12.76 -4.60
CA GLY A 192 -16.32 11.79 -5.56
C GLY A 192 -17.40 11.12 -6.41
N LYS A 193 -17.02 10.19 -7.31
CA LYS A 193 -18.00 9.41 -8.10
C LYS A 193 -18.28 8.07 -7.42
N PRO A 194 -19.33 7.95 -6.57
CA PRO A 194 -19.56 6.76 -5.77
C PRO A 194 -19.96 5.55 -6.63
N GLN A 195 -19.35 4.40 -6.38
CA GLN A 195 -19.56 3.12 -7.07
C GLN A 195 -20.18 2.09 -6.12
N HIS A 196 -19.46 1.04 -5.73
CA HIS A 196 -19.95 0.01 -4.81
C HIS A 196 -20.10 0.54 -3.38
N LEU A 197 -21.15 0.08 -2.71
CA LEU A 197 -21.57 0.55 -1.39
C LEU A 197 -21.43 -0.55 -0.34
N ALA A 198 -21.06 -0.19 0.88
CA ALA A 198 -21.05 -1.08 2.03
C ALA A 198 -21.38 -0.34 3.33
N PHE A 199 -22.11 -0.99 4.24
CA PHE A 199 -22.46 -0.44 5.55
C PHE A 199 -21.60 -1.03 6.66
N THR A 200 -21.07 -0.17 7.54
CA THR A 200 -20.55 -0.59 8.85
C THR A 200 -21.37 0.02 9.97
N GLN A 201 -21.42 -0.67 11.11
CA GLN A 201 -21.87 -0.09 12.37
C GLN A 201 -20.66 0.04 13.30
N ASN A 202 -20.38 1.25 13.78
CA ASN A 202 -19.26 1.51 14.68
C ASN A 202 -19.73 2.38 15.85
N LYS A 203 -19.70 1.82 17.07
CA LYS A 203 -20.09 2.53 18.32
C LYS A 203 -21.43 3.27 18.20
N GLY A 204 -22.43 2.65 17.57
CA GLY A 204 -23.77 3.21 17.38
C GLY A 204 -23.96 4.05 16.10
N LYS A 205 -22.88 4.58 15.51
CA LYS A 205 -22.90 5.28 14.22
C LYS A 205 -23.11 4.30 13.06
N LEU A 206 -23.94 4.68 12.10
CA LEU A 206 -24.15 3.95 10.85
C LEU A 206 -23.35 4.66 9.76
N LEU A 207 -22.31 4.02 9.25
CA LEU A 207 -21.46 4.59 8.20
C LEU A 207 -21.72 3.87 6.88
N LEU A 208 -21.90 4.66 5.82
CA LEU A 208 -21.95 4.19 4.45
C LEU A 208 -20.61 4.48 3.77
N TRP A 209 -20.04 3.45 3.16
CA TRP A 209 -18.78 3.54 2.44
C TRP A 209 -19.04 3.39 0.94
N ALA A 210 -18.39 4.21 0.13
CA ALA A 210 -18.49 4.13 -1.32
C ALA A 210 -17.10 4.17 -1.97
N GLY A 211 -16.72 3.12 -2.69
CA GLY A 211 -15.54 3.18 -3.56
C GLY A 211 -15.75 4.16 -4.71
N THR A 212 -14.69 4.78 -5.22
CA THR A 212 -14.80 5.74 -6.32
C THR A 212 -13.81 5.47 -7.45
N THR A 213 -14.08 6.02 -8.64
CA THR A 213 -13.16 5.93 -9.78
C THR A 213 -11.87 6.74 -9.60
N GLU A 214 -11.82 7.62 -8.60
CA GLU A 214 -10.72 8.55 -8.35
C GLU A 214 -9.65 7.99 -7.41
N LYS A 215 -9.59 6.65 -7.23
CA LYS A 215 -8.72 6.01 -6.22
C LYS A 215 -8.98 6.54 -4.81
N LYS A 216 -10.26 6.67 -4.47
CA LYS A 216 -10.71 7.08 -3.14
C LYS A 216 -11.86 6.20 -2.67
N ILE A 217 -12.05 6.16 -1.37
CA ILE A 217 -13.25 5.63 -0.72
C ILE A 217 -13.89 6.78 0.07
N ILE A 218 -15.15 7.06 -0.22
CA ILE A 218 -15.98 7.98 0.55
C ILE A 218 -16.44 7.26 1.82
N ARG A 219 -16.31 7.93 2.95
CA ARG A 219 -16.87 7.55 4.25
C ARG A 219 -17.94 8.58 4.61
N TYR A 220 -19.19 8.15 4.59
CA TYR A 220 -20.35 8.99 4.89
C TYR A 220 -21.01 8.54 6.20
N ASP A 221 -21.23 9.46 7.13
CA ASP A 221 -22.00 9.20 8.36
C ASP A 221 -23.48 9.51 8.13
N VAL A 222 -24.32 8.46 8.19
CA VAL A 222 -25.76 8.59 7.92
C VAL A 222 -26.48 9.40 9.01
N GLY A 223 -25.90 9.51 10.22
CA GLY A 223 -26.51 10.20 11.34
C GLY A 223 -26.36 11.72 11.28
N ASP A 224 -25.15 12.22 11.01
CA ASP A 224 -24.84 13.65 10.99
C ASP A 224 -24.66 14.23 9.57
N GLY A 225 -24.60 13.39 8.55
CA GLY A 225 -24.52 13.79 7.15
C GLY A 225 -23.14 14.21 6.68
N SER A 226 -22.08 14.02 7.48
CA SER A 226 -20.72 14.35 7.08
C SER A 226 -20.11 13.29 6.16
N ASP A 227 -19.32 13.72 5.16
CA ASP A 227 -18.47 12.85 4.35
C ASP A 227 -16.97 13.15 4.55
N SER A 228 -16.15 12.15 4.29
CA SER A 228 -14.69 12.27 4.26
C SER A 228 -14.13 11.30 3.23
N LEU A 229 -12.92 11.56 2.75
CA LEU A 229 -12.26 10.73 1.73
C LEU A 229 -11.06 9.99 2.31
N VAL A 230 -10.91 8.75 1.88
CA VAL A 230 -9.74 7.90 2.16
C VAL A 230 -9.08 7.60 0.81
N ASP A 231 -7.84 8.03 0.62
CA ASP A 231 -7.08 7.72 -0.60
C ASP A 231 -6.82 6.21 -0.70
N THR A 232 -6.67 5.69 -1.91
CA THR A 232 -6.26 4.30 -2.17
C THR A 232 -5.13 4.29 -3.21
N SER A 233 -4.30 3.25 -3.22
CA SER A 233 -3.20 3.13 -4.19
C SER A 233 -3.70 2.86 -5.62
N SER A 234 -4.91 2.31 -5.76
CA SER A 234 -5.59 2.02 -7.03
C SER A 234 -7.11 2.12 -6.89
N VAL A 235 -7.84 2.06 -7.99
CA VAL A 235 -9.30 2.17 -8.01
C VAL A 235 -9.91 1.02 -7.18
N PRO A 236 -10.65 1.31 -6.10
CA PRO A 236 -11.30 0.28 -5.30
C PRO A 236 -12.43 -0.39 -6.11
N GLY A 237 -12.46 -1.71 -6.06
CA GLY A 237 -13.50 -2.56 -6.64
C GLY A 237 -14.64 -2.83 -5.65
N ARG A 238 -14.85 -4.10 -5.30
CA ARG A 238 -15.88 -4.51 -4.33
C ARG A 238 -15.48 -4.07 -2.93
N LEU A 239 -16.44 -3.55 -2.16
CA LEU A 239 -16.28 -3.28 -0.74
C LEU A 239 -16.99 -4.38 0.07
N PHE A 240 -16.41 -4.75 1.21
CA PHE A 240 -16.98 -5.69 2.15
C PHE A 240 -16.79 -5.18 3.57
N ALA A 241 -17.88 -4.95 4.28
CA ALA A 241 -17.86 -4.41 5.62
C ALA A 241 -17.97 -5.52 6.67
N LEU A 242 -17.14 -5.41 7.71
CA LEU A 242 -17.13 -6.31 8.85
C LEU A 242 -17.92 -5.74 10.04
N PRO A 243 -18.48 -6.61 10.91
CA PRO A 243 -19.22 -6.17 12.10
C PRO A 243 -18.37 -5.35 13.10
N ASP A 244 -17.05 -5.51 13.09
CA ASP A 244 -16.13 -4.74 13.94
C ASP A 244 -15.93 -3.29 13.45
N GLY A 245 -16.49 -2.94 12.28
CA GLY A 245 -16.36 -1.64 11.63
C GLY A 245 -15.24 -1.55 10.60
N THR A 246 -14.51 -2.63 10.35
CA THR A 246 -13.46 -2.69 9.33
C THR A 246 -14.09 -2.78 7.94
N VAL A 247 -13.55 -2.07 6.96
CA VAL A 247 -13.97 -2.17 5.56
C VAL A 247 -12.85 -2.72 4.70
N TRP A 248 -13.09 -3.85 4.05
CA TRP A 248 -12.21 -4.45 3.07
C TRP A 248 -12.61 -4.02 1.66
N TYR A 249 -11.62 -3.91 0.78
CA TYR A 249 -11.86 -3.59 -0.62
C TYR A 249 -10.85 -4.25 -1.55
N THR A 250 -11.30 -4.63 -2.74
CA THR A 250 -10.40 -5.15 -3.79
C THR A 250 -9.75 -4.01 -4.56
N MET A 251 -8.54 -4.23 -5.08
CA MET A 251 -7.88 -3.33 -6.03
C MET A 251 -7.40 -4.15 -7.24
N PRO A 252 -8.30 -4.43 -8.20
CA PRO A 252 -8.00 -5.35 -9.31
C PRO A 252 -6.74 -4.99 -10.10
N SER A 253 -6.54 -3.70 -10.41
CA SER A 253 -5.37 -3.23 -11.19
C SER A 253 -4.06 -3.20 -10.41
N ALA A 254 -4.11 -3.34 -9.08
CA ALA A 254 -2.92 -3.38 -8.23
C ALA A 254 -2.59 -4.79 -7.72
N ASP A 255 -3.35 -5.81 -8.14
CA ASP A 255 -3.18 -7.19 -7.68
C ASP A 255 -3.09 -7.27 -6.15
N ALA A 256 -4.02 -6.57 -5.47
CA ALA A 256 -3.99 -6.44 -4.03
C ALA A 256 -5.39 -6.19 -3.44
N VAL A 257 -5.52 -6.43 -2.15
CA VAL A 257 -6.65 -5.99 -1.33
C VAL A 257 -6.21 -4.97 -0.31
N GLY A 258 -7.09 -4.06 0.06
CA GLY A 258 -6.86 -3.08 1.12
C GLY A 258 -7.94 -3.20 2.19
N TYR A 259 -7.68 -2.59 3.34
CA TYR A 259 -8.67 -2.44 4.38
C TYR A 259 -8.55 -1.09 5.08
N ILE A 260 -9.68 -0.65 5.65
CA ILE A 260 -9.82 0.55 6.46
C ILE A 260 -10.23 0.10 7.85
N ALA A 261 -9.40 0.39 8.85
CA ALA A 261 -9.67 0.04 10.24
C ALA A 261 -10.90 0.81 10.80
N PRO A 262 -11.58 0.30 11.83
CA PRO A 262 -12.80 0.91 12.37
C PRO A 262 -12.61 2.35 12.86
N ASN A 263 -11.41 2.68 13.35
CA ASN A 263 -11.08 4.02 13.83
C ASN A 263 -10.94 5.06 12.70
N GLY A 264 -11.04 4.65 11.43
CA GLY A 264 -10.90 5.52 10.26
C GLY A 264 -9.50 6.11 10.08
N LYS A 265 -8.51 5.66 10.87
CA LYS A 265 -7.12 6.10 10.69
C LYS A 265 -6.53 5.36 9.49
N THR A 266 -5.90 6.14 8.62
CA THR A 266 -5.28 5.85 7.33
C THR A 266 -4.07 4.89 7.40
N GLU A 267 -4.11 3.86 8.24
CA GLU A 267 -3.14 2.76 8.16
C GLU A 267 -3.65 1.77 7.11
N GLN A 268 -3.39 2.09 5.84
CA GLN A 268 -3.60 1.19 4.72
C GLN A 268 -2.52 0.11 4.76
N ALA A 269 -2.87 -1.11 5.14
CA ALA A 269 -2.10 -2.26 4.73
C ALA A 269 -2.69 -2.75 3.40
N VAL A 270 -1.93 -2.50 2.33
CA VAL A 270 -2.17 -3.12 1.03
C VAL A 270 -1.59 -4.52 1.10
N ILE A 271 -2.42 -5.53 0.90
CA ILE A 271 -2.05 -6.94 0.94
C ILE A 271 -1.94 -7.42 -0.50
N PRO A 272 -0.72 -7.65 -1.03
CA PRO A 272 -0.57 -8.17 -2.37
C PRO A 272 -1.19 -9.56 -2.48
N THR A 273 -1.95 -9.77 -3.55
CA THR A 273 -2.55 -11.06 -3.92
C THR A 273 -1.80 -11.73 -5.06
N GLY A 274 -0.61 -11.24 -5.43
CA GLY A 274 0.25 -11.83 -6.45
C GLY A 274 -0.04 -11.35 -7.89
N PRO A 275 0.97 -11.29 -8.78
CA PRO A 275 0.83 -10.70 -10.11
C PRO A 275 -0.28 -11.32 -10.97
N GLY A 276 -1.08 -10.49 -11.63
CA GLY A 276 -2.17 -10.90 -12.50
C GLY A 276 -3.38 -11.49 -11.78
N SER A 277 -3.42 -11.46 -10.45
CA SER A 277 -4.49 -12.06 -9.64
C SER A 277 -5.85 -11.38 -9.81
N LYS A 278 -5.90 -10.06 -10.03
CA LYS A 278 -7.12 -9.28 -10.24
C LYS A 278 -8.24 -9.63 -9.24
N PRO A 279 -8.09 -9.29 -7.95
CA PRO A 279 -9.09 -9.60 -6.92
C PRO A 279 -10.46 -8.97 -7.24
N SER A 280 -11.53 -9.76 -7.20
CA SER A 280 -12.83 -9.41 -7.77
C SER A 280 -13.99 -9.44 -6.77
N GLY A 281 -13.92 -10.30 -5.74
CA GLY A 281 -14.95 -10.44 -4.71
C GLY A 281 -14.37 -10.80 -3.35
N ILE A 282 -15.10 -10.49 -2.28
CA ILE A 282 -14.67 -10.71 -0.89
C ILE A 282 -15.83 -11.34 -0.11
N ALA A 283 -15.53 -12.35 0.72
CA ALA A 283 -16.47 -12.95 1.66
C ALA A 283 -15.76 -13.42 2.93
N LEU A 284 -16.52 -13.55 4.02
CA LEU A 284 -16.07 -14.28 5.21
C LEU A 284 -16.56 -15.71 5.18
N ASP A 285 -15.77 -16.64 5.70
CA ASP A 285 -16.29 -17.95 6.06
C ASP A 285 -16.95 -17.95 7.45
N THR A 286 -17.49 -19.11 7.85
CA THR A 286 -18.18 -19.27 9.14
C THR A 286 -17.27 -19.13 10.37
N SER A 287 -15.95 -19.13 10.20
CA SER A 287 -14.98 -18.85 11.26
C SER A 287 -14.55 -17.39 11.35
N GLY A 288 -15.05 -16.54 10.45
CA GLY A 288 -14.65 -15.13 10.36
C GLY A 288 -13.34 -14.91 9.60
N GLN A 289 -12.86 -15.92 8.88
CA GLN A 289 -11.68 -15.81 8.02
C GLN A 289 -12.08 -15.20 6.67
N LEU A 290 -11.29 -14.22 6.21
CA LEU A 290 -11.53 -13.49 4.97
C LEU A 290 -10.97 -14.24 3.75
N TRP A 291 -11.80 -14.34 2.73
CA TRP A 291 -11.54 -14.98 1.45
C TRP A 291 -11.80 -14.02 0.30
N VAL A 292 -10.90 -14.04 -0.68
CA VAL A 292 -10.93 -13.16 -1.85
C VAL A 292 -10.93 -14.02 -3.10
N GLY A 293 -11.87 -13.78 -4.02
CA GLY A 293 -11.83 -14.36 -5.35
C GLY A 293 -10.82 -13.64 -6.22
N LEU A 294 -9.91 -14.40 -6.83
CA LEU A 294 -8.90 -13.90 -7.78
C LEU A 294 -9.31 -14.29 -9.20
N GLU A 295 -9.99 -13.38 -9.90
CA GLU A 295 -10.53 -13.65 -11.25
C GLU A 295 -9.42 -13.93 -12.26
N GLY A 296 -8.32 -13.19 -12.16
CA GLY A 296 -7.23 -13.26 -13.15
C GLY A 296 -6.50 -14.60 -13.12
N THR A 297 -6.30 -15.18 -11.93
CA THR A 297 -5.58 -16.45 -11.74
C THR A 297 -6.49 -17.65 -11.49
N GLY A 298 -7.79 -17.48 -11.28
CA GLY A 298 -8.74 -18.58 -11.04
C GLY A 298 -8.58 -19.25 -9.67
N GLN A 299 -8.39 -18.44 -8.63
CA GLN A 299 -8.04 -18.92 -7.29
C GLN A 299 -8.89 -18.25 -6.20
N MET A 300 -8.97 -18.91 -5.04
CA MET A 300 -9.34 -18.29 -3.78
C MET A 300 -8.07 -17.88 -3.02
N PHE A 301 -8.07 -16.68 -2.48
CA PHE A 301 -7.01 -16.17 -1.63
C PHE A 301 -7.51 -16.00 -0.20
N ARG A 302 -6.86 -16.68 0.74
CA ARG A 302 -7.13 -16.54 2.17
C ARG A 302 -6.23 -15.46 2.74
N VAL A 303 -6.82 -14.36 3.19
CA VAL A 303 -6.07 -13.22 3.75
C VAL A 303 -5.55 -13.55 5.14
N SER A 304 -4.24 -13.40 5.41
CA SER A 304 -3.72 -13.59 6.77
C SER A 304 -4.29 -12.55 7.74
N GLU A 305 -4.63 -12.98 8.96
CA GLU A 305 -4.98 -12.07 10.06
C GLU A 305 -3.75 -11.34 10.66
N HIS A 306 -2.56 -11.69 10.18
CA HIS A 306 -1.26 -11.22 10.67
C HIS A 306 -0.49 -10.47 9.57
N LEU A 307 0.19 -9.40 9.97
CA LEU A 307 0.99 -8.50 9.13
C LEU A 307 2.43 -8.45 9.65
N LEU A 308 3.40 -8.35 8.74
CA LEU A 308 4.77 -8.00 9.05
C LEU A 308 5.18 -6.78 8.19
N SER A 309 5.61 -5.69 8.83
CA SER A 309 5.99 -4.47 8.13
C SER A 309 7.38 -3.96 8.55
N PRO A 310 8.21 -3.44 7.62
CA PRO A 310 9.41 -2.70 7.97
C PRO A 310 9.04 -1.42 8.72
N VAL A 311 9.79 -1.13 9.78
CA VAL A 311 9.64 0.08 10.62
C VAL A 311 10.81 1.02 10.39
N SER A 312 12.03 0.49 10.29
CA SER A 312 13.25 1.27 10.03
C SER A 312 14.35 0.41 9.42
N GLY A 313 15.35 1.09 8.85
CA GLY A 313 16.57 0.46 8.36
C GLY A 313 16.61 0.22 6.84
N GLU A 314 15.60 0.66 6.08
CA GLU A 314 15.66 0.72 4.60
C GLU A 314 16.53 1.88 4.10
N GLY A 315 17.04 1.78 2.87
CA GLY A 315 17.77 2.88 2.20
C GLY A 315 19.16 3.16 2.77
N GLN A 316 19.76 2.21 3.48
CA GLN A 316 21.05 2.39 4.13
C GLN A 316 22.21 1.97 3.25
N GLU A 317 23.34 2.65 3.42
CA GLU A 317 24.60 2.32 2.76
C GLU A 317 25.75 2.23 3.77
N ALA A 318 26.69 1.33 3.50
CA ALA A 318 27.94 1.20 4.25
C ALA A 318 29.09 0.77 3.34
N ALA A 319 30.29 1.32 3.54
CA ALA A 319 31.48 0.85 2.84
C ALA A 319 31.90 -0.53 3.36
N VAL A 320 32.54 -1.33 2.51
CA VAL A 320 33.14 -2.62 2.93
C VAL A 320 33.96 -2.44 4.22
N GLY A 321 33.69 -3.32 5.20
CA GLY A 321 34.32 -3.31 6.53
C GLY A 321 33.59 -2.46 7.58
N ALA A 322 32.74 -1.51 7.18
CA ALA A 322 31.97 -0.67 8.10
C ALA A 322 30.66 -1.33 8.57
N GLU A 323 30.10 -0.82 9.67
CA GLU A 323 28.74 -1.14 10.08
C GLU A 323 27.72 -0.24 9.37
N PHE A 324 26.55 -0.80 9.06
CA PHE A 324 25.41 -0.01 8.63
C PHE A 324 24.92 0.92 9.77
N PRO A 325 24.47 2.15 9.46
CA PRO A 325 24.15 3.15 10.47
C PRO A 325 23.08 2.73 11.50
N GLN A 326 22.11 1.92 11.07
CA GLN A 326 20.97 1.50 11.89
C GLN A 326 20.72 -0.01 11.77
N PRO A 327 20.27 -0.66 12.86
CA PRO A 327 19.69 -1.99 12.75
C PRO A 327 18.38 -1.95 11.94
N LEU A 328 17.97 -3.13 11.47
CA LEU A 328 16.69 -3.31 10.81
C LEU A 328 15.59 -3.49 11.86
N LYS A 329 14.41 -2.93 11.62
CA LYS A 329 13.27 -3.08 12.52
C LYS A 329 12.02 -3.45 11.75
N VAL A 330 11.25 -4.38 12.28
CA VAL A 330 9.90 -4.72 11.79
C VAL A 330 8.86 -4.65 12.88
N LYS A 331 7.58 -4.58 12.50
CA LYS A 331 6.42 -4.73 13.38
C LYS A 331 5.59 -5.92 12.93
N ALA A 332 5.44 -6.91 13.81
CA ALA A 332 4.51 -8.02 13.70
C ALA A 332 3.20 -7.63 14.39
N ALA A 333 2.12 -7.54 13.62
CA ALA A 333 0.82 -7.07 14.12
C ALA A 333 -0.33 -7.93 13.60
N LYS A 334 -1.49 -7.81 14.24
CA LYS A 334 -2.76 -8.20 13.64
C LYS A 334 -3.26 -7.10 12.70
N LEU A 335 -4.26 -7.41 11.89
CA LEU A 335 -4.92 -6.46 10.98
C LEU A 335 -5.47 -5.21 11.71
N ASP A 336 -5.83 -5.30 12.98
CA ASP A 336 -6.25 -4.15 13.79
C ASP A 336 -5.10 -3.23 14.26
N GLY A 337 -3.88 -3.50 13.79
CA GLY A 337 -2.66 -2.75 14.09
C GLY A 337 -2.04 -3.09 15.45
N LYS A 338 -2.66 -3.95 16.26
CA LYS A 338 -2.12 -4.37 17.55
C LYS A 338 -0.92 -5.29 17.34
N GLY A 339 0.18 -4.95 17.99
CA GLY A 339 1.39 -5.76 18.00
C GLY A 339 1.15 -7.13 18.63
N VAL A 340 1.83 -8.15 18.11
CA VAL A 340 1.82 -9.50 18.69
C VAL A 340 3.15 -9.74 19.39
N LYS A 341 3.13 -9.87 20.71
CA LYS A 341 4.31 -10.06 21.57
C LYS A 341 4.89 -11.48 21.47
N ASP A 342 6.18 -11.61 21.79
CA ASP A 342 6.90 -12.87 22.01
C ASP A 342 6.92 -13.78 20.76
N GLN A 343 6.79 -13.18 19.58
CA GLN A 343 6.85 -13.85 18.30
C GLN A 343 8.28 -13.93 17.80
N SER A 344 8.66 -15.06 17.22
CA SER A 344 9.98 -15.24 16.60
C SER A 344 10.00 -14.63 15.20
N VAL A 345 10.91 -13.68 15.00
CA VAL A 345 11.22 -13.05 13.71
C VAL A 345 12.68 -13.33 13.38
N THR A 346 12.94 -13.90 12.20
CA THR A 346 14.29 -14.12 11.69
C THR A 346 14.61 -13.10 10.62
N PHE A 347 15.66 -12.31 10.83
CA PHE A 347 16.26 -11.48 9.79
C PHE A 347 17.32 -12.30 9.05
N THR A 348 17.31 -12.26 7.71
CA THR A 348 18.20 -13.05 6.85
C THR A 348 18.85 -12.17 5.81
N ILE A 349 20.18 -12.18 5.77
CA ILE A 349 20.99 -11.55 4.74
C ILE A 349 21.32 -12.59 3.66
N GLU A 350 21.02 -12.27 2.41
CA GLU A 350 21.27 -13.17 1.27
C GLU A 350 22.54 -12.75 0.50
N GLY A 351 23.20 -13.74 -0.11
CA GLY A 351 24.30 -13.49 -1.05
C GLY A 351 25.63 -13.04 -0.45
N GLY A 352 25.80 -13.11 0.87
CA GLY A 352 27.10 -12.98 1.56
C GLY A 352 27.76 -11.60 1.49
N ARG A 353 27.06 -10.56 1.02
CA ARG A 353 27.61 -9.20 0.91
C ARG A 353 27.68 -8.46 2.24
N ALA A 354 26.97 -8.94 3.23
CA ALA A 354 27.00 -8.43 4.60
C ALA A 354 26.75 -9.58 5.59
N THR A 355 27.07 -9.35 6.85
CA THR A 355 26.72 -10.24 7.96
C THR A 355 26.13 -9.42 9.09
N PHE A 356 25.37 -10.03 9.98
CA PHE A 356 25.11 -9.40 11.27
C PHE A 356 26.42 -9.29 12.05
N VAL A 357 26.53 -8.34 12.98
CA VAL A 357 27.75 -8.18 13.82
C VAL A 357 28.10 -9.42 14.64
N THR A 358 27.17 -10.38 14.75
CA THR A 358 27.39 -11.72 15.30
C THR A 358 28.22 -12.64 14.39
N GLY A 359 28.51 -12.22 13.15
CA GLY A 359 29.17 -13.01 12.11
C GLY A 359 28.21 -13.92 11.31
N SER A 360 26.95 -14.03 11.71
CA SER A 360 25.94 -14.86 11.04
C SER A 360 25.24 -14.12 9.89
N ALA A 361 24.75 -14.89 8.91
CA ALA A 361 23.82 -14.39 7.89
C ALA A 361 22.38 -14.26 8.42
N THR A 362 22.09 -14.83 9.59
CA THR A 362 20.76 -14.79 10.22
C THR A 362 20.83 -14.21 11.63
N ASP A 363 19.75 -13.53 12.02
CA ASP A 363 19.54 -13.01 13.36
C ASP A 363 18.10 -13.25 13.82
N ASN A 364 17.94 -13.95 14.95
CA ASN A 364 16.65 -14.37 15.46
C ASN A 364 16.25 -13.50 16.65
N GLN A 365 15.16 -12.76 16.48
CA GLN A 365 14.68 -11.80 17.46
C GLN A 365 13.26 -12.15 17.92
N LYS A 366 12.91 -11.72 19.13
CA LYS A 366 11.54 -11.79 19.63
C LYS A 366 10.89 -10.43 19.57
N THR A 367 9.60 -10.41 19.26
CA THR A 367 8.82 -9.16 19.25
C THR A 367 8.53 -8.67 20.67
N ALA A 368 8.68 -7.37 20.89
CA ALA A 368 8.29 -6.68 22.11
C ALA A 368 6.76 -6.57 22.26
N SER A 369 6.29 -5.94 23.34
CA SER A 369 4.85 -5.80 23.63
C SER A 369 4.07 -5.01 22.58
N ASP A 370 4.74 -4.11 21.86
CA ASP A 370 4.17 -3.35 20.74
C ASP A 370 4.26 -4.10 19.39
N GLY A 371 4.74 -5.36 19.41
CA GLY A 371 4.93 -6.21 18.25
C GLY A 371 6.23 -5.96 17.48
N THR A 372 7.12 -5.07 17.95
CA THR A 372 8.33 -4.75 17.19
C THR A 372 9.49 -5.71 17.47
N ALA A 373 10.24 -6.07 16.44
CA ALA A 373 11.50 -6.81 16.54
C ALA A 373 12.61 -6.01 15.83
N THR A 374 13.78 -5.95 16.45
CA THR A 374 14.94 -5.17 15.96
C THR A 374 16.13 -6.10 15.81
N SER A 375 16.74 -6.13 14.62
CA SER A 375 17.93 -6.94 14.36
C SER A 375 19.16 -6.41 15.12
N ALA A 376 20.20 -7.23 15.20
CA ALA A 376 21.56 -6.77 15.41
C ALA A 376 21.97 -5.81 14.27
N LYS A 377 23.00 -5.00 14.51
CA LYS A 377 23.63 -4.21 13.45
C LYS A 377 24.24 -5.12 12.38
N ILE A 378 24.39 -4.56 11.19
CA ILE A 378 24.91 -5.27 10.01
C ILE A 378 26.31 -4.73 9.73
N LYS A 379 27.24 -5.62 9.37
CA LYS A 379 28.59 -5.31 8.91
C LYS A 379 28.71 -5.59 7.41
N ALA A 380 29.20 -4.62 6.66
CA ALA A 380 29.46 -4.73 5.22
C ALA A 380 30.67 -5.62 4.94
N VAL A 381 30.54 -6.54 3.98
CA VAL A 381 31.57 -7.53 3.61
C VAL A 381 32.03 -7.38 2.16
N ALA A 382 31.10 -7.20 1.21
CA ALA A 382 31.44 -7.07 -0.21
C ALA A 382 30.51 -6.08 -0.93
N ALA A 383 31.09 -5.22 -1.78
CA ALA A 383 30.38 -4.17 -2.49
C ALA A 383 29.25 -4.69 -3.38
N GLY A 384 28.17 -3.93 -3.50
CA GLY A 384 26.99 -4.23 -4.32
C GLY A 384 25.67 -4.19 -3.53
N PRO A 385 24.52 -4.39 -4.20
CA PRO A 385 23.21 -4.40 -3.56
C PRO A 385 23.08 -5.61 -2.62
N CYS A 386 22.53 -5.39 -1.43
CA CYS A 386 22.32 -6.42 -0.41
C CYS A 386 20.81 -6.71 -0.28
N THR A 387 20.44 -7.98 -0.42
CA THR A 387 19.07 -8.44 -0.18
C THR A 387 18.95 -8.90 1.26
N ILE A 388 18.02 -8.29 2.01
CA ILE A 388 17.75 -8.65 3.40
C ILE A 388 16.25 -8.82 3.57
N THR A 389 15.84 -9.89 4.24
CA THR A 389 14.44 -10.19 4.55
C THR A 389 14.24 -10.36 6.06
N ALA A 390 13.01 -10.16 6.52
CA ALA A 390 12.56 -10.56 7.85
C ALA A 390 11.37 -11.53 7.72
N THR A 391 11.42 -12.65 8.43
CA THR A 391 10.41 -13.70 8.41
C THR A 391 9.80 -13.90 9.79
N TRP A 392 8.48 -13.79 9.90
CA TRP A 392 7.74 -14.20 11.09
C TRP A 392 7.50 -15.72 11.04
N ASN A 393 8.36 -16.46 11.74
CA ASN A 393 8.51 -17.90 11.61
C ASN A 393 7.21 -18.69 11.83
N GLY A 394 6.45 -18.35 12.87
CA GLY A 394 5.19 -19.04 13.19
C GLY A 394 4.05 -18.78 12.21
N LYS A 395 4.21 -17.82 11.27
CA LYS A 395 3.18 -17.42 10.30
C LYS A 395 3.63 -17.54 8.85
N GLY A 396 4.93 -17.76 8.59
CA GLY A 396 5.48 -17.82 7.23
C GLY A 396 5.35 -16.50 6.45
N ILE A 397 5.25 -15.36 7.16
CA ILE A 397 5.18 -14.04 6.54
C ILE A 397 6.60 -13.52 6.39
N THR A 398 7.02 -13.19 5.17
CA THR A 398 8.35 -12.64 4.87
C THR A 398 8.23 -11.27 4.23
N VAL A 399 9.04 -10.31 4.68
CA VAL A 399 9.11 -8.96 4.10
C VAL A 399 10.55 -8.55 3.78
N PRO A 400 10.83 -8.04 2.56
CA PRO A 400 12.16 -7.55 2.20
C PRO A 400 12.39 -6.12 2.69
N PHE A 401 13.64 -5.77 2.97
CA PHE A 401 14.10 -4.40 3.13
C PHE A 401 14.63 -3.88 1.79
N LYS A 402 14.26 -2.64 1.45
CA LYS A 402 14.62 -2.02 0.17
C LYS A 402 15.88 -1.16 0.25
N ASN A 403 16.59 -1.07 -0.87
CA ASN A 403 17.69 -0.13 -1.11
C ASN A 403 18.83 -0.23 -0.08
N ILE A 404 19.24 -1.44 0.26
CA ILE A 404 20.43 -1.67 1.10
C ILE A 404 21.63 -1.90 0.18
N THR A 405 22.67 -1.10 0.33
CA THR A 405 23.84 -1.15 -0.56
C THR A 405 25.13 -1.19 0.23
N VAL A 406 26.04 -2.08 -0.16
CA VAL A 406 27.43 -2.02 0.28
C VAL A 406 28.24 -1.25 -0.76
N THR A 407 28.90 -0.17 -0.37
CA THR A 407 29.79 0.59 -1.25
C THR A 407 31.20 0.02 -1.22
N ALA A 408 31.98 0.28 -2.27
CA ALA A 408 33.37 -0.16 -2.32
C ALA A 408 34.17 0.40 -1.14
N GLU A 409 35.19 -0.33 -0.70
CA GLU A 409 36.16 0.22 0.24
C GLU A 409 36.83 1.44 -0.39
N ALA A 410 36.87 2.55 0.35
CA ALA A 410 37.61 3.72 -0.07
C ALA A 410 39.11 3.41 -0.12
N GLY A 411 39.75 3.70 -1.27
CA GLY A 411 41.19 3.55 -1.43
C GLY A 411 41.99 4.57 -0.62
N PRO A 412 43.33 4.47 -0.64
CA PRO A 412 44.21 5.47 -0.03
C PRO A 412 43.99 6.86 -0.65
N PRO A 413 44.21 7.95 0.10
CA PRO A 413 44.17 9.31 -0.45
C PRO A 413 45.09 9.49 -1.65
N ASP A 414 44.56 10.11 -2.71
CA ASP A 414 45.30 10.31 -3.95
C ASP A 414 45.09 11.71 -4.56
N HIS A 415 43.91 12.31 -4.37
CA HIS A 415 43.62 13.66 -4.86
C HIS A 415 42.90 14.50 -3.80
N VAL A 416 43.28 15.78 -3.72
CA VAL A 416 42.51 16.84 -3.04
C VAL A 416 41.82 17.69 -4.10
N ARG A 417 40.49 17.77 -4.05
CA ARG A 417 39.67 18.50 -5.03
C ARG A 417 38.94 19.67 -4.39
N TYR A 418 38.74 20.73 -5.17
CA TYR A 418 37.95 21.89 -4.78
C TYR A 418 36.53 21.48 -4.37
N LEU A 419 36.02 22.02 -3.26
CA LEU A 419 34.61 21.95 -2.92
C LEU A 419 33.97 23.35 -2.86
N SER A 420 34.50 24.24 -2.03
CA SER A 420 33.99 25.61 -1.88
C SER A 420 34.99 26.53 -1.15
N GLY A 421 34.66 27.82 -1.03
CA GLY A 421 35.42 28.79 -0.22
C GLY A 421 36.64 29.40 -0.91
N GLY A 422 36.91 29.09 -2.19
CA GLY A 422 38.01 29.74 -2.90
C GLY A 422 37.62 31.05 -3.56
N GLY A 423 38.58 31.95 -3.76
CA GLY A 423 38.37 33.19 -4.52
C GLY A 423 37.71 34.31 -3.73
N GLN A 424 37.85 34.29 -2.41
CA GLN A 424 37.28 35.25 -1.49
C GLN A 424 38.11 36.54 -1.43
N THR A 425 37.48 37.54 -0.81
CA THR A 425 38.07 38.83 -0.51
C THR A 425 37.85 39.18 0.96
N ALA A 426 38.87 39.72 1.61
CA ALA A 426 38.79 40.32 2.94
C ALA A 426 39.51 41.67 2.96
N GLU A 427 39.12 42.51 3.92
CA GLU A 427 39.87 43.72 4.28
C GLU A 427 41.14 43.34 5.06
N PRO A 428 42.14 44.23 5.16
CA PRO A 428 43.31 43.98 6.00
C PRO A 428 42.92 43.67 7.44
N ASP A 429 43.60 42.70 8.06
CA ASP A 429 43.40 42.26 9.45
C ASP A 429 42.02 41.62 9.76
N GLU A 430 41.18 41.36 8.74
CA GLU A 430 39.86 40.73 8.89
C GLU A 430 39.84 39.24 8.51
N ASP A 431 38.85 38.52 9.03
CA ASP A 431 38.62 37.10 8.69
C ASP A 431 37.95 36.94 7.31
N PHE A 432 38.39 35.92 6.57
CA PHE A 432 37.68 35.49 5.36
C PHE A 432 36.36 34.81 5.74
N ALA A 433 35.29 35.15 5.01
CA ALA A 433 33.92 34.81 5.38
C ALA A 433 33.61 33.30 5.40
N GLU A 434 34.25 32.51 4.55
CA GLU A 434 34.04 31.07 4.43
C GLU A 434 35.36 30.31 4.61
N PRO A 435 35.36 29.14 5.26
CA PRO A 435 36.54 28.27 5.27
C PRO A 435 36.78 27.66 3.88
N LEU A 436 38.04 27.39 3.56
CA LEU A 436 38.42 26.68 2.35
C LEU A 436 38.01 25.21 2.49
N LYS A 437 37.10 24.71 1.65
CA LYS A 437 36.63 23.33 1.70
C LYS A 437 37.15 22.54 0.51
N VAL A 438 37.61 21.32 0.80
CA VAL A 438 38.08 20.34 -0.18
C VAL A 438 37.41 18.98 0.02
N VAL A 439 37.39 18.16 -1.03
CA VAL A 439 37.10 16.72 -0.95
C VAL A 439 38.36 15.94 -1.23
N VAL A 440 38.73 15.03 -0.33
CA VAL A 440 39.81 14.08 -0.54
C VAL A 440 39.24 12.78 -1.13
N THR A 441 39.85 12.32 -2.21
CA THR A 441 39.44 11.09 -2.90
C THR A 441 40.62 10.15 -3.17
N ASP A 442 40.30 8.88 -3.40
CA ASP A 442 41.24 7.90 -3.94
C ASP A 442 41.47 8.08 -5.45
N ALA A 443 42.35 7.23 -6.01
CA ALA A 443 42.70 7.22 -7.44
C ALA A 443 41.54 6.90 -8.38
N LYS A 444 40.44 6.34 -7.86
CA LYS A 444 39.21 6.06 -8.62
C LYS A 444 38.19 7.20 -8.52
N GLY A 445 38.52 8.26 -7.79
CA GLY A 445 37.64 9.40 -7.54
C GLY A 445 36.59 9.17 -6.46
N ALA A 446 36.66 8.06 -5.72
CA ALA A 446 35.76 7.83 -4.59
C ALA A 446 36.28 8.58 -3.35
N PRO A 447 35.40 9.15 -2.50
CA PRO A 447 35.84 9.82 -1.29
C PRO A 447 36.58 8.88 -0.33
N VAL A 448 37.65 9.37 0.31
CA VAL A 448 38.42 8.60 1.29
C VAL A 448 37.68 8.39 2.60
N LYS A 449 38.18 7.48 3.44
CA LYS A 449 37.68 7.30 4.81
C LYS A 449 37.81 8.61 5.62
N PRO A 450 36.83 8.93 6.49
CA PRO A 450 36.97 10.01 7.45
C PRO A 450 38.22 9.81 8.32
N GLY A 451 38.87 10.90 8.72
CA GLY A 451 40.13 10.82 9.47
C GLY A 451 41.37 11.19 8.66
N THR A 452 41.24 11.47 7.36
CA THR A 452 42.39 11.87 6.54
C THR A 452 42.76 13.32 6.82
N THR A 453 43.99 13.56 7.26
CA THR A 453 44.52 14.92 7.51
C THR A 453 44.83 15.63 6.20
N VAL A 454 44.24 16.81 6.02
CA VAL A 454 44.54 17.79 4.96
C VAL A 454 45.31 18.94 5.58
N THR A 455 46.47 19.24 4.99
CA THR A 455 47.29 20.39 5.36
C THR A 455 46.97 21.56 4.45
N PHE A 456 46.70 22.72 5.02
CA PHE A 456 46.54 24.01 4.35
C PHE A 456 47.74 24.88 4.67
N ARG A 457 48.32 25.53 3.65
CA ARG A 457 49.47 26.41 3.82
C ARG A 457 49.32 27.69 3.00
N VAL A 458 49.43 28.83 3.67
CA VAL A 458 49.64 30.13 3.03
C VAL A 458 51.08 30.16 2.50
N MET A 459 51.25 30.51 1.22
CA MET A 459 52.53 30.38 0.50
C MET A 459 53.47 31.59 0.69
N ASP A 460 52.97 32.65 1.30
CA ASP A 460 53.64 33.89 1.66
C ASP A 460 53.17 34.32 3.06
N ASP A 461 53.59 35.51 3.50
CA ASP A 461 53.24 36.06 4.80
C ASP A 461 51.96 36.93 4.75
N SER A 462 51.14 36.79 3.70
CA SER A 462 49.96 37.66 3.49
C SER A 462 48.76 37.32 4.38
N ALA A 463 48.67 36.12 4.95
CA ALA A 463 47.55 35.70 5.79
C ALA A 463 47.97 34.57 6.74
N ALA A 464 47.14 34.27 7.75
CA ALA A 464 47.40 33.19 8.69
C ALA A 464 46.13 32.50 9.18
N PHE A 465 46.27 31.22 9.53
CA PHE A 465 45.26 30.44 10.25
C PHE A 465 45.53 30.53 11.75
N GLY A 466 44.79 31.36 12.48
CA GLY A 466 44.99 31.54 13.93
C GLY A 466 46.43 31.94 14.29
N GLY A 467 47.08 32.76 13.45
CA GLY A 467 48.47 33.21 13.63
C GLY A 467 49.57 32.30 13.06
N SER A 468 49.22 31.17 12.43
CA SER A 468 50.18 30.29 11.74
C SER A 468 49.95 30.26 10.23
N PRO A 469 51.00 30.25 9.38
CA PRO A 469 50.83 30.09 7.93
C PRO A 469 50.41 28.67 7.54
N VAL A 470 50.42 27.71 8.48
CA VAL A 470 50.04 26.32 8.27
C VAL A 470 48.95 25.91 9.24
N ALA A 471 47.94 25.20 8.74
CA ALA A 471 46.89 24.57 9.52
C ALA A 471 46.57 23.17 9.00
N GLU A 472 46.01 22.33 9.86
CA GLU A 472 45.52 21.00 9.50
C GLU A 472 44.03 20.88 9.79
N ALA A 473 43.33 20.14 8.93
CA ALA A 473 41.95 19.74 9.14
C ALA A 473 41.75 18.26 8.81
N VAL A 474 40.83 17.61 9.50
CA VAL A 474 40.55 16.18 9.31
C VAL A 474 39.32 16.01 8.43
N SER A 475 39.38 15.13 7.43
CA SER A 475 38.24 14.82 6.58
C SER A 475 37.10 14.15 7.35
N GLY A 476 35.88 14.64 7.15
CA GLY A 476 34.64 14.07 7.66
C GLY A 476 34.01 13.05 6.71
N LYS A 477 32.70 12.86 6.86
CA LYS A 477 31.91 11.99 5.97
C LYS A 477 32.00 12.49 4.52
N GLY A 478 32.19 11.58 3.57
CA GLY A 478 32.34 11.92 2.16
C GLY A 478 33.68 12.59 1.82
N GLY A 479 34.71 12.43 2.66
CA GLY A 479 36.07 12.91 2.38
C GLY A 479 36.24 14.43 2.51
N VAL A 480 35.26 15.16 3.05
CA VAL A 480 35.27 16.62 3.10
C VAL A 480 36.11 17.14 4.26
N ALA A 481 37.05 18.05 4.01
CA ALA A 481 37.77 18.80 5.04
C ALA A 481 37.56 20.31 4.84
N ALA A 482 37.44 21.06 5.93
CA ALA A 482 37.33 22.51 5.93
C ALA A 482 38.50 23.11 6.71
N SER A 483 39.18 24.11 6.16
CA SER A 483 40.24 24.82 6.87
C SER A 483 39.70 25.48 8.15
N PRO A 484 40.55 25.74 9.15
CA PRO A 484 40.26 26.75 10.16
C PRO A 484 40.04 28.13 9.52
N THR A 485 39.57 29.08 10.33
CA THR A 485 39.43 30.48 9.91
C THR A 485 40.76 31.02 9.41
N LEU A 486 40.72 31.63 8.23
CA LEU A 486 41.84 32.32 7.62
C LEU A 486 41.66 33.81 7.88
N THR A 487 42.68 34.46 8.42
CA THR A 487 42.68 35.90 8.72
C THR A 487 43.68 36.60 7.79
N ALA A 488 43.24 37.67 7.14
CA ALA A 488 44.08 38.52 6.29
C ALA A 488 45.17 39.21 7.12
N GLY A 489 46.35 39.41 6.54
CA GLY A 489 47.36 40.31 7.08
C GLY A 489 47.11 41.77 6.66
N SER A 490 48.05 42.65 7.03
CA SER A 490 47.93 44.10 6.81
C SER A 490 48.22 44.54 5.37
N GLU A 491 48.80 43.68 4.53
CA GLU A 491 49.21 44.03 3.16
C GLU A 491 48.17 43.61 2.11
N THR A 492 47.78 44.54 1.25
CA THR A 492 46.86 44.27 0.15
C THR A 492 47.52 43.49 -0.98
N GLY A 493 46.82 42.52 -1.57
CA GLY A 493 47.39 41.72 -2.64
C GLY A 493 46.70 40.39 -2.85
N ARG A 494 47.10 39.70 -3.92
CA ARG A 494 46.69 38.31 -4.18
C ARG A 494 47.71 37.39 -3.55
N PHE A 495 47.23 36.39 -2.82
CA PHE A 495 48.07 35.34 -2.26
C PHE A 495 47.49 33.96 -2.58
N LYS A 496 48.25 32.92 -2.26
CA LYS A 496 47.89 31.53 -2.55
C LYS A 496 47.86 30.72 -1.27
N VAL A 497 46.88 29.83 -1.19
CA VAL A 497 46.83 28.78 -0.17
C VAL A 497 46.88 27.42 -0.86
N GLU A 498 47.88 26.61 -0.55
CA GLU A 498 47.94 25.22 -1.01
C GLU A 498 47.25 24.30 0.00
N ALA A 499 46.46 23.35 -0.50
CA ALA A 499 45.86 22.28 0.28
C ALA A 499 46.26 20.92 -0.29
N TRP A 500 46.86 20.06 0.53
CA TRP A 500 47.28 18.72 0.12
C TRP A 500 47.11 17.70 1.25
N VAL A 501 47.20 16.43 0.88
CA VAL A 501 47.31 15.30 1.80
C VAL A 501 48.69 14.69 1.59
N LYS A 502 49.34 14.29 2.68
CA LYS A 502 50.64 13.62 2.61
C LYS A 502 50.54 12.36 1.72
N ASP A 503 51.50 12.19 0.83
CA ASP A 503 51.60 11.07 -0.12
C ASP A 503 50.48 10.99 -1.19
N ALA A 504 49.61 12.01 -1.28
CA ALA A 504 48.65 12.11 -2.37
C ALA A 504 49.30 12.62 -3.67
N THR A 505 48.86 12.10 -4.81
CA THR A 505 49.36 12.46 -6.15
C THR A 505 49.02 13.90 -6.54
N ALA A 506 47.92 14.47 -6.03
CA ALA A 506 47.50 15.83 -6.37
C ALA A 506 46.95 16.62 -5.18
N GLY A 507 47.44 17.86 -5.03
CA GLY A 507 46.88 18.91 -4.17
C GLY A 507 46.10 19.96 -4.99
N ILE A 508 45.59 20.98 -4.31
CA ILE A 508 44.95 22.14 -4.93
C ILE A 508 45.53 23.45 -4.42
N VAL A 509 45.46 24.50 -5.24
CA VAL A 509 45.84 25.86 -4.88
C VAL A 509 44.61 26.77 -4.95
N PHE A 510 44.27 27.38 -3.82
CA PHE A 510 43.31 28.47 -3.70
C PHE A 510 43.99 29.82 -3.98
N ARG A 511 43.23 30.79 -4.46
CA ARG A 511 43.72 32.13 -4.78
C ARG A 511 42.79 33.13 -4.12
N GLU A 512 43.27 33.77 -3.07
CA GLU A 512 42.51 34.69 -2.24
C GLU A 512 43.04 36.12 -2.44
N TYR A 513 42.27 37.11 -2.01
CA TYR A 513 42.61 38.51 -2.26
C TYR A 513 42.34 39.41 -1.06
N ILE A 514 43.35 40.16 -0.62
CA ILE A 514 43.20 41.22 0.38
C ILE A 514 43.02 42.52 -0.38
N ARG A 515 41.84 43.15 -0.25
CA ARG A 515 41.54 44.43 -0.88
C ARG A 515 41.70 45.53 0.15
N ASN A 516 42.32 46.64 -0.26
CA ASN A 516 41.84 47.92 0.24
C ASN A 516 40.61 48.27 -0.60
N GLU A 517 39.48 48.51 0.05
CA GLU A 517 38.43 49.29 -0.60
C GLU A 517 39.00 50.66 -0.97
N PRO A 518 38.49 51.31 -2.04
CA PRO A 518 38.14 52.72 -1.91
C PRO A 518 36.88 52.90 -1.07
#